data_AF-A0A0R3TJV1-F1
#
_entry.id   AF-A0A0R3TJV1-F1
#
_cell.length_a   1.000
_cell.length_b   1.000
_cell.length_c   1.000
_cell.angle_alpha   90.00
_cell.angle_beta   90.00
_cell.angle_gamma   90.00
#
_symmetry.space_group_name_H-M   'P 1'
#
loop_
_entity.id
_entity.type
_entity.pdbx_description
1 polymer ?
#
loop_
_entity_poly.entity_id
_entity_poly.type
_entity_poly.pdbx_seq_one_letter_code
_entity_poly.pdbx_strand_id
1 'polypeptide(L)' 'MLDRNAQELIYSNEDPATYMHNNGTRTNLDLILDPSGISEHSRRKIFVDPGSGHKSVIASITIKEMN' A
#
# COMPACT_ATOMS: atom_id res chain seq x y z
N MET A 1 -8.38 4.56 -18.26
CA MET A 1 -9.84 4.74 -18.05
C MET A 1 -10.13 4.21 -16.66
N LEU A 2 -10.80 4.99 -15.81
CA LEU A 2 -11.15 4.55 -14.47
C LEU A 2 -12.23 3.46 -14.56
N ASP A 3 -11.94 2.27 -14.04
CA ASP A 3 -12.94 1.23 -13.84
C ASP A 3 -13.05 0.93 -12.34
N ARG A 4 -14.24 1.19 -11.79
CA ARG A 4 -14.53 1.03 -10.36
C ARG A 4 -14.82 -0.42 -9.97
N ASN A 5 -15.06 -1.29 -10.96
CA ASN A 5 -15.34 -2.71 -10.75
C ASN A 5 -14.05 -3.55 -10.80
N ALA A 6 -13.00 -3.03 -11.40
CA ALA A 6 -11.67 -3.62 -11.41
C ALA A 6 -10.80 -3.00 -10.31
N GLN A 7 -10.04 -3.85 -9.62
CA GLN A 7 -9.12 -3.45 -8.55
C GLN A 7 -7.70 -3.91 -8.88
N GLU A 8 -6.74 -3.04 -8.62
CA GLU A 8 -5.31 -3.32 -8.77
C GLU A 8 -4.62 -3.25 -7.41
N LEU A 9 -3.77 -4.23 -7.14
CA LEU A 9 -2.98 -4.28 -5.92
C LEU A 9 -1.77 -3.35 -6.05
N ILE A 10 -1.64 -2.39 -5.13
CA ILE A 10 -0.44 -1.56 -5.00
C ILE A 10 0.52 -2.25 -4.04
N TYR A 11 1.52 -2.89 -4.62
CA TYR A 11 2.50 -3.69 -3.90
C TYR A 11 3.89 -3.58 -4.52
N SER A 12 4.92 -3.56 -3.68
CA SER A 12 6.32 -3.67 -4.07
C SER A 12 7.00 -4.76 -3.25
N ASN A 13 7.80 -5.61 -3.91
CA ASN A 13 8.66 -6.58 -3.22
C ASN A 13 9.83 -5.91 -2.47
N GLU A 14 10.11 -4.64 -2.78
CA GLU A 14 11.13 -3.85 -2.08
C GLU A 14 10.60 -3.25 -0.77
N ASP A 15 9.28 -3.22 -0.58
CA ASP A 15 8.69 -2.75 0.67
C ASP A 15 9.03 -3.70 1.82
N PRO A 16 9.40 -3.17 3.00
CA PRO A 16 9.57 -4.01 4.18
C PRO A 16 8.22 -4.62 4.58
N ALA A 17 8.26 -5.82 5.15
CA ALA A 17 7.06 -6.50 5.62
C ALA A 17 6.27 -5.64 6.61
N THR A 18 4.96 -5.56 6.42
CA THR A 18 4.08 -4.71 7.24
C THR A 18 3.86 -5.23 8.65
N TYR A 19 4.19 -6.50 8.93
CA TYR A 19 4.03 -7.08 10.26
C TYR A 19 5.25 -7.89 10.69
N MET A 20 5.63 -7.72 11.96
CA MET A 20 6.60 -8.53 12.69
C MET A 20 5.88 -9.40 13.72
N HIS A 21 5.98 -10.71 13.58
CA HIS A 21 5.48 -11.66 14.58
C HIS A 21 6.45 -11.74 15.77
N ASN A 22 5.93 -12.14 16.95
CA ASN A 22 6.75 -12.36 18.14
C ASN A 22 7.85 -13.42 17.96
N ASN A 23 7.67 -14.35 17.02
CA ASN A 23 8.67 -15.36 16.67
C ASN A 23 9.73 -14.84 15.67
N GLY A 24 9.74 -13.54 15.34
CA GLY A 24 10.69 -12.90 14.43
C GLY A 24 10.34 -13.04 12.95
N THR A 25 9.29 -13.79 12.59
CA THR A 25 8.83 -13.89 11.19
C THR A 25 8.16 -12.60 10.73
N ARG A 26 8.15 -12.41 9.41
CA ARG A 26 7.70 -11.18 8.74
C ARG A 26 6.63 -11.53 7.72
N THR A 27 5.52 -10.80 7.75
CA THR A 27 4.41 -10.98 6.78
C THR A 27 3.90 -9.63 6.29
N ASN A 28 3.46 -9.57 5.03
CA ASN A 28 2.72 -8.44 4.48
C ASN A 28 1.21 -8.74 4.61
N LEU A 29 0.60 -8.29 5.70
CA LEU A 29 -0.84 -8.46 5.95
C LEU A 29 -1.66 -7.26 5.45
N ASP A 30 -1.01 -6.09 5.34
CA ASP A 30 -1.67 -4.83 5.06
C ASP A 30 -1.56 -4.49 3.56
N LEU A 31 -2.70 -4.51 2.86
CA LEU A 31 -2.81 -4.34 1.41
C LEU A 31 -3.52 -3.02 1.05
N ILE A 32 -3.09 -2.39 -0.04
CA ILE A 32 -3.79 -1.26 -0.66
C ILE A 32 -4.31 -1.71 -2.02
N LEU A 33 -5.61 -1.52 -2.25
CA LEU A 33 -6.27 -1.78 -3.51
C LEU A 33 -6.78 -0.47 -4.08
N ASP A 34 -6.44 -0.20 -5.33
CA ASP A 34 -6.93 0.96 -6.07
C ASP A 34 -7.85 0.52 -7.19
N PRO A 35 -8.85 1.34 -7.58
CA PRO A 35 -9.56 1.17 -8.84
C PRO A 35 -8.57 1.09 -10.01
N SER A 36 -8.84 0.22 -10.97
CA SER A 36 -7.97 0.11 -12.13
C SER A 36 -7.95 1.43 -12.92
N GLY A 37 -6.79 1.75 -13.48
CA GLY A 37 -6.56 2.99 -14.21
C GLY A 37 -6.19 4.22 -13.36
N ILE A 38 -6.01 4.10 -12.04
CA ILE A 38 -5.37 5.14 -11.22
C ILE A 38 -4.13 4.68 -10.43
N SER A 39 -3.84 3.37 -10.41
CA SER A 39 -2.69 2.79 -9.71
C SER A 39 -1.35 3.45 -10.07
N GLU A 40 -1.17 3.85 -11.34
CA GLU A 40 0.02 4.57 -11.81
C GLU A 40 0.23 5.94 -11.14
N HIS A 41 -0.85 6.56 -10.65
CA HIS A 41 -0.89 7.84 -9.95
C HIS A 41 -0.79 7.70 -8.44
N SER A 42 -0.77 6.45 -7.96
CA SER A 42 -0.70 6.12 -6.55
C SER A 42 0.71 5.68 -6.16
N ARG A 43 1.09 6.01 -4.94
CA ARG A 43 2.37 5.66 -4.34
C ARG A 43 2.12 5.09 -2.96
N ARG A 44 2.96 4.15 -2.56
CA ARG A 44 2.95 3.50 -1.25
C ARG A 44 4.27 3.73 -0.55
N LYS A 45 4.23 3.83 0.77
CA LYS A 45 5.40 3.79 1.63
C LYS A 45 5.07 3.08 2.94
N ILE A 46 5.99 2.23 3.42
CA ILE A 46 5.89 1.62 4.74
C ILE A 46 6.62 2.50 5.75
N PHE A 47 5.94 2.86 6.84
CA PHE A 47 6.51 3.61 7.94
C PHE A 47 6.65 2.72 9.18
N VAL A 48 7.84 2.72 9.77
CA VAL A 48 8.13 1.91 10.96
C VAL A 48 7.79 2.73 12.20
N ASP A 49 6.76 2.30 12.92
CA ASP A 49 6.50 2.74 14.29
C ASP A 49 7.00 1.66 15.27
N PRO A 50 7.86 1.98 16.26
CA PRO A 50 8.34 1.01 17.24
C PRO A 50 7.25 0.48 18.20
N GLY A 51 6.08 1.11 18.28
CA GLY A 51 5.05 0.78 19.28
C GLY A 51 4.16 -0.43 18.94
N SER A 52 4.17 -0.92 17.69
CA SER A 52 3.28 -2.00 17.22
C SER A 52 4.04 -3.04 16.40
N GLY A 53 3.59 -4.30 16.45
CA GLY A 53 4.05 -5.33 15.51
C GLY A 53 3.70 -4.98 14.06
N HIS A 54 2.61 -4.21 13.86
CA HIS A 54 2.24 -3.65 12.56
C HIS A 54 2.99 -2.35 12.29
N LYS A 55 3.48 -2.24 11.05
CA LYS A 55 4.02 -1.01 10.45
C LYS A 55 2.91 -0.30 9.72
N SER A 56 2.92 1.03 9.76
CA SER A 56 1.92 1.81 9.03
C SER A 56 2.18 1.72 7.53
N VAL A 57 1.11 1.58 6.75
CA VAL A 57 1.14 1.68 5.29
C VAL A 57 0.52 3.01 4.89
N ILE A 58 1.28 3.85 4.21
CA ILE A 58 0.83 5.16 3.76
C ILE A 58 0.67 5.10 2.25
N ALA A 59 -0.53 5.42 1.77
CA ALA A 59 -0.82 5.63 0.36
C ALA A 59 -0.86 7.13 0.05
N SER A 60 -0.45 7.52 -1.14
CA SER A 60 -0.63 8.88 -1.67
C SER A 60 -1.12 8.77 -3.10
N ILE A 61 -2.20 9.48 -3.41
CA ILE A 61 -2.84 9.48 -4.73
C ILE A 61 -2.73 10.88 -5.31
N THR A 62 -2.21 10.98 -6.53
CA THR A 62 -2.17 12.25 -7.24
C THR A 62 -3.47 12.43 -8.02
N ILE A 63 -4.30 13.38 -7.60
CA ILE A 63 -5.48 13.80 -8.35
C ILE A 63 -5.07 15.01 -9.20
N LYS A 64 -4.97 14.81 -10.52
CA LYS A 64 -4.85 15.95 -11.44
C LYS A 64 -6.24 16.52 -11.67
N GLU A 65 -6.40 17.83 -11.50
CA GLU A 65 -7.60 18.51 -11.99
C GLU A 65 -7.68 18.29 -13.50
N MET A 66 -8.78 17.69 -13.95
CA MET A 66 -9.12 17.65 -15.35
C MET A 66 -9.80 18.99 -15.67
N ASN A 67 -9.08 19.86 -16.37
CA ASN A 67 -9.64 21.09 -16.95
C ASN A 67 -10.72 20.76 -17.98
#